data_AF-A0A957EK62-F1
#
_entry.id   AF-A0A957EK62-F1
#
_cell.length_a   1.000
_cell.length_b   1.000
_cell.length_c   1.000
_cell.angle_alpha   90.00
_cell.angle_beta   90.00
_cell.angle_gamma   90.00
#
_symmetry.space_group_name_H-M   'P 1'
#
loop_
_entity.id
_entity.type
_entity.pdbx_description
1 polymer ?
#
loop_
_entity_poly.entity_id
_entity_poly.type
_entity_poly.pdbx_seq_one_letter_code
_entity_poly.pdbx_strand_id
1 'polypeptide(L)' 'TFIVHGEEEASLAFANSLRTEQGFDNVIVPELGQRFTI' A
#
# COMPACT_ATOMS: atom_id res chain seq x y z
N THR A 1 2.38 -6.09 3.87
CA THR A 1 3.14 -4.84 3.86
C THR A 1 2.21 -3.66 3.86
N PHE A 2 2.39 -2.72 4.78
CA PHE A 2 1.58 -1.51 4.86
C PHE A 2 2.43 -0.31 4.43
N ILE A 3 1.91 0.48 3.50
CA ILE A 3 2.53 1.74 3.08
C ILE A 3 1.78 2.86 3.79
N VAL A 4 2.49 3.57 4.66
CA VAL A 4 1.96 4.71 5.42
C VAL A 4 2.85 5.93 5.18
N HIS A 5 2.25 7.12 5.30
CA HIS A 5 2.83 8.43 4.96
C HIS A 5 3.13 8.61 3.46
N GLY A 6 3.01 9.87 3.02
CA GLY A 6 3.09 10.26 1.61
C GLY A 6 1.74 10.70 1.08
N GLU A 7 1.78 11.38 -0.07
CA GLU A 7 0.59 11.72 -0.83
C GLU A 7 -0.07 10.45 -1.37
N GLU A 8 -1.40 10.44 -1.41
CA GLU A 8 -2.19 9.25 -1.78
C GLU A 8 -1.76 8.65 -3.11
N GLU A 9 -1.63 9.49 -4.15
CA GLU A 9 -1.23 9.05 -5.49
C GLU A 9 0.16 8.39 -5.50
N ALA A 10 1.10 8.95 -4.74
CA ALA A 10 2.46 8.42 -4.64
C ALA A 10 2.48 7.07 -3.90
N SER A 11 1.73 6.96 -2.81
CA SER A 11 1.61 5.72 -2.04
C SER A 11 0.94 4.61 -2.86
N LEU A 12 -0.10 4.93 -3.64
CA LEU A 12 -0.77 3.99 -4.53
C LEU A 12 0.12 3.55 -5.70
N ALA A 13 0.85 4.47 -6.32
CA ALA A 13 1.80 4.15 -7.39
C ALA A 13 2.91 3.21 -6.90
N PHE A 14 3.45 3.48 -5.69
CA PHE A 14 4.46 2.63 -5.07
C PHE A 14 3.90 1.26 -4.68
N ALA A 15 2.68 1.20 -4.16
CA ALA A 15 2.01 -0.06 -3.87
C ALA A 15 1.86 -0.91 -5.14
N ASN A 16 1.51 -0.27 -6.25
CA ASN A 16 1.34 -0.94 -7.53
C ASN A 16 2.66 -1.53 -8.03
N SER A 17 3.76 -0.76 -8.02
CA SER A 17 5.07 -1.28 -8.45
C SER A 17 5.54 -2.47 -7.62
N LEU A 18 5.33 -2.45 -6.30
CA LEU A 18 5.66 -3.57 -5.44
C LEU A 18 4.84 -4.83 -5.76
N ARG A 19 3.56 -4.67 -6.11
CA ARG A 19 2.70 -5.80 -6.52
C ARG A 19 3.11 -6.33 -7.88
N THR A 20 3.29 -5.46 -8.88
CA THR A 20 3.47 -5.88 -10.27
C THR A 20 4.90 -6.24 -10.64
N GLU A 21 5.88 -5.51 -10.12
CA GLU A 21 7.28 -5.68 -10.51
C GLU A 21 8.03 -6.62 -9.55
N GLN A 22 7.63 -6.64 -8.27
CA GLN A 22 8.31 -7.44 -7.25
C GLN A 22 7.49 -8.64 -6.74
N GLY A 23 6.25 -8.80 -7.23
CA GLY A 23 5.41 -9.96 -6.91
C GLY A 23 4.96 -10.03 -5.46
N PHE A 24 4.88 -8.89 -4.75
CA PHE A 24 4.35 -8.86 -3.39
C PHE A 24 2.82 -8.83 -3.43
N ASP A 25 2.17 -9.95 -3.08
CA ASP A 25 0.70 -10.06 -3.13
C ASP A 25 -0.03 -9.22 -2.08
N ASN A 26 0.57 -9.03 -0.90
CA ASN A 26 -0.06 -8.37 0.26
C ASN A 26 0.52 -6.99 0.54
N VAL A 27 0.50 -6.08 -0.44
CA VAL A 27 0.81 -4.65 -0.23
C VAL A 27 -0.50 -3.89 -0.05
N ILE A 28 -0.63 -3.12 1.03
CA ILE A 28 -1.85 -2.40 1.42
C ILE A 28 -1.51 -0.94 1.69
N VAL A 29 -2.29 -0.02 1.12
CA VAL A 29 -2.28 1.41 1.44
C VAL A 29 -3.55 1.69 2.23
N PRO A 30 -3.49 1.78 3.57
CA PRO A 30 -4.68 1.99 4.38
C PRO A 30 -5.15 3.45 4.29
N GLU A 31 -6.47 3.63 4.32
CA GLU A 31 -7.09 4.95 4.50
C GLU A 31 -6.93 5.44 5.95
N LEU A 32 -7.03 6.76 6.16
CA LEU A 32 -6.94 7.35 7.49
C LEU A 32 -8.04 6.81 8.41
N GLY A 33 -7.65 6.17 9.51
CA GLY A 33 -8.57 5.60 10.48
C GLY A 33 -9.12 4.21 10.11
N GLN A 34 -8.69 3.64 8.99
CA GLN A 34 -9.02 2.26 8.62
C GLN A 34 -8.47 1.29 9.65
N ARG A 35 -9.31 0.34 10.07
CA ARG A 35 -8.94 -0.76 10.96
C ARG A 35 -8.92 -2.06 10.17
N PHE A 36 -7.98 -2.93 10.48
CA PHE A 36 -7.84 -4.24 9.86
C PHE A 36 -7.49 -5.29 10.92
N THR A 37 -7.87 -6.54 10.63
CA THR A 37 -7.49 -7.73 11.39
C THR A 37 -6.42 -8.47 10.60
N ILE A 38 -5.35 -8.89 11.28
CA ILE A 38 -4.21 -9.60 10.67
C ILE A 38 -4.37 -11.10 10.89
#